data_AF-A0A2H9MXE8-F1
#
_entry.id   AF-A0A2H9MXE8-F1
#
_cell.length_a   1.000
_cell.length_b   1.000
_cell.length_c   1.000
_cell.angle_alpha   90.00
_cell.angle_beta   90.00
_cell.angle_gamma   90.00
#
_symmetry.space_group_name_H-M   'P 1'
#
loop_
_entity.id
_entity.type
_entity.pdbx_description
1 polymer ?
#
loop_
_entity_poly.entity_id
_entity_poly.type
_entity_poly.pdbx_seq_one_letter_code
_entity_poly.pdbx_strand_id
1 'polypeptide(L)'
;YNNEPSYKKWFDANFPEYSSIYQAVGLEEPKGIDPFVDPNIDPQYYIDRYNNEPSYKKWFDANFPDMTIYDAVGLEEPEIKEPEIGQCGPGTDLVDGVCAIVDSPQGGGCLIATAAYGSEMAPQVQFLREIRDNKVMSTAAGTSFMTGFNQFYYSFSPTIADMERENPVFKEMVKIGITPMLTSLSIMSAADSEQEIVGYGIGVILMNIGMYFVAPAMLFFSIKKAKTRLSF
;
A
#
# COMPACT_ATOMS: atom_id res chain seq x y z
N TYR A 1 40.84 -30.24 -1.43
CA TYR A 1 40.09 -31.50 -1.59
C TYR A 1 40.03 -31.93 -3.05
N ASN A 2 39.35 -31.22 -3.95
CA ASN A 2 39.17 -31.66 -5.35
C ASN A 2 40.45 -31.63 -6.22
N ASN A 3 41.43 -30.77 -5.91
CA ASN A 3 42.64 -30.60 -6.73
C ASN A 3 43.90 -31.22 -6.10
N GLU A 4 43.79 -31.86 -4.93
CA GLU A 4 44.92 -32.45 -4.19
C GLU A 4 44.63 -33.93 -3.84
N PRO A 5 45.13 -34.88 -4.65
CA PRO A 5 44.82 -36.30 -4.49
C PRO A 5 45.26 -36.89 -3.15
N SER A 6 46.39 -36.42 -2.61
CA SER A 6 46.92 -36.84 -1.30
C SER A 6 46.00 -36.41 -0.16
N TYR A 7 45.51 -35.17 -0.20
CA TYR A 7 44.58 -34.64 0.79
C TYR A 7 43.22 -35.34 0.72
N LYS A 8 42.69 -35.58 -0.49
CA LYS A 8 41.43 -36.33 -0.66
C LYS A 8 41.51 -37.72 -0.04
N LYS A 9 42.57 -38.47 -0.33
CA LYS A 9 42.77 -39.81 0.22
C LYS A 9 42.87 -39.81 1.76
N TRP A 10 43.52 -38.79 2.33
CA TRP A 10 43.56 -38.62 3.78
C TRP A 10 42.17 -38.32 4.36
N PHE A 11 41.43 -37.40 3.74
CA PHE A 11 40.08 -37.04 4.19
C PHE A 11 39.12 -38.24 4.15
N ASP A 12 39.04 -38.95 3.02
CA ASP A 12 38.16 -40.11 2.84
C ASP A 12 38.45 -41.24 3.85
N ALA A 13 39.71 -41.36 4.32
CA ALA A 13 40.11 -42.38 5.28
C ALA A 13 39.83 -42.00 6.75
N ASN A 14 39.84 -40.70 7.08
CA ASN A 14 39.69 -40.21 8.45
C ASN A 14 38.25 -39.76 8.77
N PHE A 15 37.47 -39.43 7.74
CA PHE A 15 36.11 -38.90 7.86
C PHE A 15 35.13 -39.67 6.94
N PRO A 16 35.03 -41.00 7.07
CA PRO A 16 34.20 -41.84 6.19
C PRO A 16 32.70 -41.56 6.28
N GLU A 17 32.26 -40.89 7.34
CA GLU A 17 30.87 -40.49 7.57
C GLU A 17 30.41 -39.32 6.68
N TYR A 18 31.33 -38.59 6.06
CA TYR A 18 31.02 -37.45 5.18
C TYR A 18 31.30 -37.80 3.72
N SER A 19 30.35 -37.53 2.82
CA SER A 19 30.49 -37.75 1.38
C SER A 19 31.37 -36.70 0.69
N SER A 20 31.56 -35.53 1.30
CA SER A 20 32.44 -34.47 0.78
C SER A 20 33.02 -33.57 1.87
N ILE A 21 34.06 -32.82 1.51
CA ILE A 21 34.67 -31.83 2.41
C ILE A 21 33.67 -30.74 2.80
N TYR A 22 32.76 -30.36 1.89
CA TYR A 22 31.74 -29.33 2.11
C TYR A 22 30.76 -29.76 3.21
N GLN A 23 30.30 -31.01 3.16
CA GLN A 23 29.46 -31.59 4.20
C GLN A 23 30.16 -31.60 5.57
N ALA A 24 31.46 -31.93 5.63
CA ALA A 24 32.23 -31.96 6.87
C ALA A 24 32.44 -30.57 7.49
N VAL A 25 32.49 -29.51 6.68
CA VAL A 25 32.63 -28.13 7.17
C VAL A 25 31.30 -27.39 7.28
N GLY A 26 30.17 -28.07 7.03
CA GLY A 26 28.84 -27.47 7.06
C GLY A 26 28.60 -26.41 5.98
N LEU A 27 29.28 -26.54 4.83
CA LEU A 27 29.06 -25.70 3.65
C LEU A 27 28.24 -26.46 2.61
N GLU A 28 27.44 -25.72 1.84
CA GLU A 28 26.80 -26.28 0.64
C GLU A 28 27.85 -26.53 -0.45
N GLU A 29 27.66 -27.59 -1.24
CA GLU A 29 28.53 -27.85 -2.38
C GLU A 29 28.33 -26.74 -3.43
N PRO A 30 29.40 -26.16 -3.98
CA PRO A 30 29.27 -25.13 -5.00
C PRO A 30 28.51 -25.68 -6.20
N LYS A 31 27.45 -24.99 -6.62
CA LYS A 31 26.65 -25.37 -7.79
C LYS A 31 27.56 -25.44 -9.02
N GLY A 32 27.65 -26.61 -9.62
CA GLY A 32 28.40 -26.81 -10.85
C GLY A 32 27.70 -26.12 -12.02
N ILE A 33 28.48 -25.62 -12.97
CA ILE A 33 27.95 -25.15 -14.25
C ILE A 33 27.66 -26.38 -15.12
N ASP A 34 26.45 -26.49 -15.67
CA ASP A 34 26.08 -27.63 -16.50
C ASP A 34 26.85 -27.67 -17.83
N PRO A 35 27.07 -28.86 -18.43
CA PRO A 35 27.89 -29.01 -19.64
C PRO A 35 27.42 -28.23 -20.87
N PHE A 36 26.15 -27.80 -20.92
CA PHE A 36 25.60 -27.01 -22.03
C PHE A 36 25.82 -25.49 -21.86
N VAL A 37 26.26 -25.05 -20.68
CA VAL A 37 26.54 -23.65 -20.38
C VAL A 37 27.99 -23.34 -20.73
N ASP A 38 28.19 -22.36 -21.60
CA ASP A 38 29.52 -21.90 -22.02
C ASP A 38 30.08 -20.95 -20.94
N PRO A 39 31.24 -21.26 -20.33
CA PRO A 39 31.82 -20.44 -19.28
C PRO A 39 32.29 -19.05 -19.76
N ASN A 40 32.35 -18.80 -21.07
CA ASN A 40 32.71 -17.49 -21.62
C ASN A 40 31.49 -16.59 -21.90
N ILE A 41 30.27 -17.11 -21.69
CA ILE A 41 29.02 -16.38 -21.89
C ILE A 41 28.47 -15.98 -20.53
N ASP A 42 28.00 -14.73 -20.42
CA ASP A 42 27.41 -14.21 -19.19
C ASP A 42 26.21 -15.07 -18.76
N PRO A 43 26.14 -15.56 -17.51
CA PRO A 43 25.00 -16.35 -17.01
C PRO A 43 23.62 -15.73 -17.26
N GLN A 44 23.53 -14.39 -17.25
CA GLN A 44 22.29 -13.66 -17.54
C GLN A 44 21.78 -13.90 -18.96
N TYR A 45 22.66 -14.16 -19.93
CA TYR A 45 22.26 -14.50 -21.29
C TYR A 45 21.36 -15.73 -21.33
N TYR A 46 21.68 -16.78 -20.56
CA TYR A 46 20.90 -18.01 -20.51
C TYR A 46 19.57 -17.81 -19.78
N ILE A 47 19.56 -16.98 -18.73
CA ILE A 47 18.34 -16.59 -18.00
C ILE A 47 17.40 -15.79 -18.91
N ASP A 48 17.93 -14.79 -19.62
CA ASP A 48 17.15 -13.96 -20.55
C ASP A 48 16.60 -14.80 -21.70
N ARG A 49 17.39 -15.75 -22.20
CA ARG A 49 16.96 -16.70 -23.22
C ARG A 49 15.83 -17.60 -22.71
N TYR A 50 15.95 -18.12 -21.49
CA TYR A 50 14.92 -18.93 -20.85
C TYR A 50 13.61 -18.17 -20.66
N ASN A 51 13.67 -16.90 -20.25
CA ASN A 51 12.49 -16.09 -20.01
C ASN A 51 11.82 -15.57 -21.29
N ASN A 52 12.60 -15.29 -22.35
CA ASN A 52 12.10 -14.62 -23.55
C ASN A 52 11.91 -15.53 -24.78
N GLU A 53 12.52 -16.73 -24.83
CA GLU A 53 12.39 -17.67 -25.96
C GLU A 53 11.56 -18.91 -25.57
N PRO A 54 10.27 -19.00 -25.96
CA PRO A 54 9.40 -20.12 -25.59
C PRO A 54 9.90 -21.49 -26.06
N SER A 55 10.59 -21.54 -27.20
CA SER A 55 11.21 -22.75 -27.74
C SER A 55 12.37 -23.24 -26.88
N TYR A 56 13.20 -22.32 -26.38
CA TYR A 56 14.32 -22.63 -25.51
C TYR A 56 13.83 -23.05 -24.13
N LYS A 57 12.84 -22.34 -23.56
CA LYS A 57 12.18 -22.74 -22.31
C LYS A 57 11.61 -24.15 -22.38
N LYS A 58 10.84 -24.45 -23.44
CA LYS A 58 10.25 -25.78 -23.63
C LYS A 58 11.31 -26.87 -23.77
N TRP A 59 12.43 -26.58 -24.44
CA TRP A 59 13.55 -27.50 -24.53
C TRP A 59 14.21 -27.71 -23.16
N PHE A 60 14.48 -26.63 -22.42
CA PHE A 60 15.10 -26.71 -21.09
C PHE A 60 14.23 -27.51 -20.11
N ASP A 61 12.95 -27.15 -19.98
CA ASP A 61 12.00 -27.83 -19.07
C ASP A 61 11.83 -29.32 -19.41
N ALA A 62 11.98 -29.71 -20.69
CA ALA A 62 11.85 -31.10 -21.12
C ALA A 62 13.12 -31.93 -20.89
N ASN A 63 14.30 -31.31 -20.90
CA ASN A 63 15.59 -32.01 -20.73
C ASN A 63 16.08 -31.96 -19.27
N PHE A 64 15.66 -30.95 -18.51
CA PHE A 64 16.09 -30.68 -17.14
C PHE A 64 14.87 -30.40 -16.23
N PRO A 65 13.99 -31.40 -16.00
CA PRO A 65 12.73 -31.19 -15.28
C PRO A 65 12.90 -30.88 -13.78
N ASP A 66 14.02 -31.29 -13.18
CA ASP A 66 14.29 -31.18 -11.74
C ASP A 66 15.30 -30.07 -11.41
N MET A 67 15.54 -29.14 -12.33
CA MET A 67 16.58 -28.12 -12.20
C MET A 67 16.09 -26.75 -12.68
N THR A 68 16.48 -25.68 -11.99
CA THR A 68 16.18 -24.32 -12.43
C THR A 68 17.25 -23.79 -13.39
N ILE A 69 16.90 -22.80 -14.21
CA ILE A 69 17.90 -22.13 -15.08
C ILE A 69 19.01 -21.47 -14.26
N TYR A 70 18.72 -21.01 -13.03
CA TYR A 70 19.68 -20.42 -12.11
C TYR A 70 20.68 -21.47 -11.60
N ASP A 71 20.19 -22.66 -11.23
CA ASP A 71 21.05 -23.77 -10.84
C ASP A 71 22.01 -24.19 -11.97
N ALA A 72 21.48 -24.29 -13.19
CA ALA A 72 22.25 -24.72 -14.36
C ALA A 72 23.42 -23.77 -14.70
N VAL A 73 23.25 -22.47 -14.44
CA VAL A 73 24.29 -21.45 -14.67
C VAL A 73 25.15 -21.18 -13.43
N GLY A 74 24.97 -21.96 -12.36
CA GLY A 74 25.75 -21.82 -11.12
C GLY A 74 25.43 -20.57 -10.31
N LEU A 75 24.20 -20.04 -10.43
CA LEU A 75 23.72 -18.92 -9.64
C LEU A 75 22.76 -19.39 -8.54
N GLU A 76 22.73 -18.64 -7.44
CA GLU A 76 21.64 -18.75 -6.48
C GLU A 76 20.38 -18.17 -7.12
N GLU A 77 19.32 -18.97 -7.17
CA GLU A 77 18.01 -18.47 -7.55
C GLU A 77 17.65 -17.33 -6.58
N PRO A 78 17.21 -16.16 -7.06
CA PRO A 78 16.78 -15.12 -6.16
C PRO A 78 15.68 -15.67 -5.28
N GLU A 79 15.94 -15.78 -3.98
CA GLU A 79 14.89 -16.03 -3.00
C GLU A 79 13.83 -14.97 -3.22
N ILE A 80 12.69 -15.37 -3.79
CA ILE A 80 11.48 -14.58 -3.70
C ILE A 80 11.18 -14.59 -2.21
N LYS A 81 11.68 -13.58 -1.52
CA LYS A 81 11.16 -13.21 -0.22
C LYS A 81 9.71 -12.87 -0.50
N GLU A 82 8.83 -13.86 -0.29
CA GLU A 82 7.41 -13.58 -0.07
C GLU A 82 7.41 -12.40 0.89
N PRO A 83 6.90 -11.23 0.47
CA PRO A 83 6.94 -10.07 1.33
C PRO A 83 6.28 -10.48 2.64
N GLU A 84 7.02 -10.38 3.75
CA GLU A 84 6.41 -10.45 5.07
C GLU A 84 5.22 -9.50 5.01
N ILE A 85 4.03 -10.09 5.09
CA ILE A 85 2.76 -9.43 4.78
C ILE A 85 2.64 -8.25 5.72
N GLY A 86 3.05 -7.08 5.22
CA GLY A 86 2.84 -5.82 5.90
C GLY A 86 1.35 -5.69 6.11
N GLN A 87 0.92 -5.46 7.35
CA GLN A 87 -0.43 -4.99 7.59
C GLN A 87 -0.62 -3.76 6.72
N CYS A 88 -1.51 -3.87 5.73
CA CYS A 88 -1.98 -2.72 5.01
C CYS A 88 -2.47 -1.70 6.03
N GLY A 89 -2.16 -0.42 5.80
CA GLY A 89 -2.55 0.64 6.71
C GLY A 89 -4.07 0.60 6.95
N PRO A 90 -4.57 1.08 8.11
CA PRO A 90 -6.00 1.05 8.40
C PRO A 90 -6.80 1.67 7.22
N GLY A 91 -7.68 0.86 6.62
CA GLY A 91 -8.60 1.25 5.56
C GLY A 91 -8.29 0.68 4.18
N THR A 92 -7.29 -0.20 4.08
CA THR A 92 -6.95 -0.96 2.86
C THR A 92 -6.79 -2.44 3.20
N ASP A 93 -7.21 -3.33 2.30
CA ASP A 93 -6.89 -4.75 2.43
C ASP A 93 -5.87 -5.15 1.36
N LEU A 94 -5.17 -6.25 1.64
CA LEU A 94 -4.24 -6.84 0.71
C LEU A 94 -5.01 -7.61 -0.38
N VAL A 95 -5.01 -7.09 -1.61
CA VAL A 95 -5.54 -7.77 -2.79
C VAL A 95 -4.40 -7.96 -3.77
N ASP A 96 -4.07 -9.20 -4.09
CA ASP A 96 -2.99 -9.56 -5.03
C ASP A 96 -1.62 -8.92 -4.70
N GLY A 97 -1.28 -8.84 -3.41
CA GLY A 97 0.00 -8.29 -2.96
C GLY A 97 0.10 -6.76 -3.03
N VAL A 98 -0.98 -6.08 -3.40
CA VAL A 98 -1.09 -4.61 -3.39
C VAL A 98 -2.11 -4.22 -2.32
N CYS A 99 -1.78 -3.24 -1.48
CA CYS A 99 -2.77 -2.66 -0.59
C CYS A 99 -3.80 -1.91 -1.42
N ALA A 100 -4.96 -2.53 -1.60
CA ALA A 100 -6.06 -1.99 -2.37
C ALA A 100 -7.15 -1.50 -1.42
N ILE A 101 -7.89 -0.48 -1.86
CA ILE A 101 -9.13 -0.08 -1.20
C ILE A 101 -10.16 -1.12 -1.64
N VAL A 102 -10.50 -2.05 -0.76
CA VAL A 102 -11.55 -3.01 -1.06
C VAL A 102 -12.87 -2.29 -0.82
N ASP A 103 -13.60 -2.05 -1.92
CA ASP A 103 -15.01 -1.68 -1.86
C ASP A 103 -15.79 -2.89 -1.32
N SER A 104 -15.75 -3.06 0.00
CA SER A 104 -16.74 -3.90 0.67
C SER A 104 -18.12 -3.31 0.40
N PRO A 105 -19.18 -4.12 0.28
CA PRO A 105 -20.57 -3.64 0.29
C PRO A 105 -20.93 -2.80 1.54
N GLN A 106 -20.02 -2.67 2.52
CA GLN A 106 -20.10 -1.77 3.68
C GLN A 106 -19.44 -0.38 3.48
N GLY A 107 -19.01 -0.04 2.26
CA GLY A 107 -18.49 1.28 1.87
C GLY A 107 -17.07 1.54 2.36
N GLY A 108 -16.17 1.98 1.46
CA GLY A 108 -14.74 2.16 1.75
C GLY A 108 -14.39 3.05 2.96
N GLY A 109 -13.12 3.05 3.38
CA GLY A 109 -12.67 3.66 4.62
C GLY A 109 -12.57 5.20 4.60
N CYS A 110 -12.79 5.84 5.76
CA CYS A 110 -12.52 7.28 5.97
C CYS A 110 -11.01 7.56 6.14
N LEU A 111 -10.18 7.19 5.14
CA LEU A 111 -8.71 7.23 5.18
C LEU A 111 -8.08 8.49 5.82
N ILE A 112 -8.49 9.68 5.37
CA ILE A 112 -7.95 10.97 5.89
C ILE A 112 -8.33 11.15 7.36
N ALA A 113 -9.60 10.90 7.72
CA ALA A 113 -10.03 11.01 9.09
C ALA A 113 -9.34 9.95 9.99
N THR A 114 -9.17 8.74 9.49
CA THR A 114 -8.46 7.66 10.18
C THR A 114 -6.99 8.04 10.43
N ALA A 115 -6.31 8.64 9.45
CA ALA A 115 -4.94 9.11 9.63
C ALA A 115 -4.85 10.28 10.64
N ALA A 116 -5.77 11.25 10.54
CA ALA A 116 -5.85 12.39 11.45
C ALA A 116 -6.14 12.00 12.91
N TYR A 117 -7.07 11.07 13.14
CA TYR A 117 -7.50 10.65 14.48
C TYR A 117 -6.78 9.40 14.99
N GLY A 118 -6.00 8.73 14.15
CA GLY A 118 -5.11 7.63 14.51
C GLY A 118 -5.76 6.25 14.62
N SER A 119 -7.08 6.13 14.44
CA SER A 119 -7.77 4.85 14.47
C SER A 119 -9.09 4.92 13.71
N GLU A 120 -9.46 3.83 13.03
CA GLU A 120 -10.82 3.68 12.48
C GLU A 120 -11.89 3.59 13.57
N MET A 121 -11.50 3.14 14.76
CA MET A 121 -12.38 3.07 15.93
C MET A 121 -12.43 4.37 16.73
N ALA A 122 -11.76 5.43 16.25
CA ALA A 122 -11.86 6.74 16.87
C ALA A 122 -13.31 7.24 16.82
N PRO A 123 -13.85 7.86 17.88
CA PRO A 123 -15.24 8.32 17.93
C PRO A 123 -15.62 9.25 16.77
N GLN A 124 -14.68 10.07 16.30
CA GLN A 124 -14.88 10.98 15.18
C GLN A 124 -15.06 10.24 13.85
N VAL A 125 -14.32 9.15 13.65
CA VAL A 125 -14.39 8.32 12.45
C VAL A 125 -15.66 7.47 12.48
N GLN A 126 -16.02 6.93 13.64
CA GLN A 126 -17.27 6.21 13.82
C GLN A 126 -18.49 7.10 13.58
N PHE A 127 -18.47 8.33 14.10
CA PHE A 127 -19.53 9.31 13.82
C PHE A 127 -19.72 9.56 12.31
N LEU A 128 -18.63 9.69 11.54
CA LEU A 128 -18.71 9.82 10.08
C LEU A 128 -19.36 8.60 9.44
N ARG A 129 -18.98 7.39 9.87
CA ARG A 129 -19.53 6.13 9.36
C ARG A 129 -21.01 6.01 9.68
N GLU A 130 -21.43 6.35 10.90
CA GLU A 130 -22.84 6.32 11.29
C GLU A 130 -23.70 7.28 10.45
N ILE A 131 -23.24 8.51 10.22
CA ILE A 131 -23.96 9.46 9.37
C ILE A 131 -24.01 8.95 7.92
N ARG A 132 -22.89 8.45 7.39
CA ARG A 132 -22.85 7.88 6.04
C ARG A 132 -23.82 6.71 5.91
N ASP A 133 -23.69 5.71 6.77
CA ASP A 133 -24.36 4.42 6.63
C ASP A 133 -25.85 4.50 7.00
N ASN A 134 -26.17 5.19 8.09
CA ASN A 134 -27.54 5.21 8.61
C ASN A 134 -28.39 6.37 8.04
N LYS A 135 -27.77 7.49 7.68
CA LYS A 135 -28.50 8.68 7.20
C LYS A 135 -28.33 8.89 5.69
N VAL A 136 -27.12 8.96 5.16
CA VAL A 136 -26.91 9.30 3.74
C VAL A 136 -27.27 8.12 2.83
N MET A 137 -26.71 6.94 3.10
CA MET A 137 -26.90 5.73 2.30
C MET A 137 -28.29 5.10 2.42
N SER A 138 -29.12 5.55 3.37
CA SER A 138 -30.51 5.09 3.50
C SER A 138 -31.45 5.72 2.45
N THR A 139 -30.95 6.64 1.62
CA THR A 139 -31.73 7.30 0.55
C THR A 139 -31.10 7.09 -0.83
N ALA A 140 -31.93 7.16 -1.87
CA ALA A 140 -31.47 7.07 -3.26
C ALA A 140 -30.58 8.26 -3.65
N ALA A 141 -30.97 9.47 -3.25
CA ALA A 141 -30.19 10.68 -3.47
C ALA A 141 -28.81 10.61 -2.79
N GLY A 142 -28.77 10.20 -1.51
CA GLY A 142 -27.52 10.09 -0.76
C GLY A 142 -26.60 8.99 -1.29
N THR A 143 -27.14 7.83 -1.68
CA THR A 143 -26.37 6.76 -2.33
C THR A 143 -25.73 7.26 -3.63
N SER A 144 -26.49 7.96 -4.48
CA SER A 144 -25.98 8.50 -5.75
C SER A 144 -24.88 9.55 -5.53
N PHE A 145 -25.07 10.42 -4.54
CA PHE A 145 -24.04 11.38 -4.11
C PHE A 145 -22.78 10.67 -3.64
N MET A 146 -22.92 9.66 -2.76
CA MET A 146 -21.77 8.93 -2.21
C MET A 146 -20.98 8.17 -3.26
N THR A 147 -21.63 7.61 -4.29
CA THR A 147 -20.92 6.99 -5.42
C THR A 147 -19.98 7.97 -6.11
N GLY A 148 -20.47 9.16 -6.47
CA GLY A 148 -19.64 10.19 -7.11
C GLY A 148 -18.58 10.77 -6.17
N PHE A 149 -18.96 11.00 -4.91
CA PHE A 149 -18.04 11.45 -3.87
C PHE A 149 -16.89 10.46 -3.66
N ASN A 150 -17.19 9.16 -3.54
CA ASN A 150 -16.19 8.12 -3.32
C ASN A 150 -15.17 8.06 -4.46
N GLN A 151 -15.64 8.12 -5.71
CA GLN A 151 -14.74 8.13 -6.86
C GLN A 151 -13.72 9.27 -6.79
N PHE A 152 -14.17 10.47 -6.42
CA PHE A 152 -13.29 11.61 -6.25
C PHE A 152 -12.42 11.48 -4.99
N TYR A 153 -13.01 11.17 -3.84
CA TYR A 153 -12.34 11.04 -2.55
C TYR A 153 -11.21 10.01 -2.57
N TYR A 154 -11.42 8.82 -3.13
CA TYR A 154 -10.40 7.78 -3.21
C TYR A 154 -9.32 8.03 -4.25
N SER A 155 -9.51 9.00 -5.17
CA SER A 155 -8.46 9.39 -6.13
C SER A 155 -7.29 10.13 -5.49
N PHE A 156 -7.46 10.70 -4.29
CA PHE A 156 -6.41 11.47 -3.60
C PHE A 156 -6.23 11.11 -2.14
N SER A 157 -7.24 10.53 -1.47
CA SER A 157 -7.19 10.27 -0.04
C SER A 157 -6.05 9.34 0.43
N PRO A 158 -5.58 8.31 -0.33
CA PRO A 158 -4.44 7.51 0.09
C PRO A 158 -3.17 8.35 0.25
N THR A 159 -2.85 9.16 -0.76
CA THR A 159 -1.67 10.03 -0.74
C THR A 159 -1.71 11.01 0.43
N ILE A 160 -2.86 11.61 0.71
CA ILE A 160 -3.01 12.52 1.85
C ILE A 160 -2.84 11.78 3.18
N ALA A 161 -3.44 10.60 3.32
CA ALA A 161 -3.31 9.79 4.53
C ALA A 161 -1.85 9.36 4.78
N ASP A 162 -1.08 9.05 3.73
CA ASP A 162 0.34 8.75 3.83
C ASP A 162 1.15 9.98 4.27
N MET A 163 0.87 11.16 3.70
CA MET A 163 1.49 12.42 4.13
C MET A 163 1.20 12.74 5.62
N GLU A 164 0.00 12.41 6.12
CA GLU A 164 -0.34 12.57 7.54
C GLU A 164 0.44 11.61 8.45
N ARG A 165 0.73 10.38 7.98
CA ARG A 165 1.53 9.40 8.74
C ARG A 165 2.99 9.82 8.84
N GLU A 166 3.53 10.41 7.78
CA GLU A 166 4.92 10.85 7.71
C GLU A 166 5.17 12.16 8.47
N ASN A 167 4.17 13.06 8.52
CA ASN A 167 4.35 14.39 9.07
C ASN A 167 3.32 14.72 10.18
N PRO A 168 3.72 14.74 11.46
CA PRO A 168 2.81 15.02 12.57
C PRO A 168 2.26 16.45 12.58
N VAL A 169 2.98 17.42 11.99
CA VAL A 169 2.47 18.79 11.83
C VAL A 169 1.38 18.82 10.77
N PHE A 170 1.59 18.13 9.64
CA PHE A 170 0.58 18.02 8.59
C PHE A 170 -0.68 17.33 9.10
N LYS A 171 -0.54 16.22 9.84
CA LYS A 171 -1.64 15.56 10.54
C LYS A 171 -2.45 16.51 11.41
N GLU A 172 -1.80 17.30 12.27
CA GLU A 172 -2.53 18.25 13.13
C GLU A 172 -3.18 19.38 12.33
N MET A 173 -2.57 19.84 11.23
CA MET A 173 -3.22 20.80 10.32
C MET A 173 -4.47 20.20 9.66
N VAL A 174 -4.39 18.95 9.18
CA VAL A 174 -5.55 18.24 8.60
C VAL A 174 -6.63 18.07 9.65
N LYS A 175 -6.27 17.65 10.86
CA LYS A 175 -7.20 17.49 11.99
C LYS A 175 -7.91 18.79 12.36
N ILE A 176 -7.18 19.90 12.48
CA ILE A 176 -7.77 21.24 12.68
C ILE A 176 -8.68 21.59 11.50
N GLY A 177 -8.23 21.28 10.28
CA GLY A 177 -8.97 21.48 9.05
C GLY A 177 -10.31 20.75 9.04
N ILE A 178 -10.37 19.46 9.39
CA ILE A 178 -11.60 18.65 9.29
C ILE A 178 -12.53 18.78 10.50
N THR A 179 -12.03 19.23 11.65
CA THR A 179 -12.84 19.32 12.90
C THR A 179 -14.11 20.16 12.72
N PRO A 180 -14.08 21.36 12.12
CA PRO A 180 -15.31 22.14 11.93
C PRO A 180 -16.33 21.45 11.03
N MET A 181 -15.87 20.74 9.98
CA MET A 181 -16.73 19.93 9.13
C MET A 181 -17.46 18.84 9.93
N LEU A 182 -16.76 18.13 10.83
CA LEU A 182 -17.40 17.14 11.70
C LEU A 182 -18.50 17.75 12.56
N THR A 183 -18.28 18.95 13.10
CA THR A 183 -19.30 19.63 13.90
C THR A 183 -20.52 20.05 13.06
N SER A 184 -20.31 20.50 11.81
CA SER A 184 -21.43 20.84 10.93
C SER A 184 -22.25 19.61 10.53
N LEU A 185 -21.60 18.44 10.40
CA LEU A 185 -22.25 17.18 10.03
C LEU A 185 -23.19 16.65 11.12
N SER A 186 -23.07 17.10 12.37
CA SER A 186 -24.03 16.72 13.42
C SER A 186 -25.46 17.17 13.10
N ILE A 187 -25.64 18.16 12.23
CA ILE A 187 -26.98 18.57 11.77
C ILE A 187 -27.65 17.44 10.97
N MET A 188 -26.87 16.61 10.27
CA MET A 188 -27.39 15.47 9.49
C MET A 188 -28.03 14.40 10.37
N SER A 189 -27.68 14.31 11.67
CA SER A 189 -28.28 13.31 12.56
C SER A 189 -29.77 13.54 12.79
N ALA A 190 -30.25 14.77 12.60
CA ALA A 190 -31.64 15.16 12.77
C ALA A 190 -32.52 14.88 11.54
N ALA A 191 -31.93 14.45 10.41
CA ALA A 191 -32.70 14.16 9.20
C ALA A 191 -33.37 12.78 9.29
N ASP A 192 -34.69 12.70 9.12
CA ASP A 192 -35.45 11.44 9.16
C ASP A 192 -36.18 11.14 7.84
N SER A 193 -36.22 12.12 6.92
CA SER A 193 -36.80 11.98 5.58
C SER A 193 -35.79 12.27 4.46
N GLU A 194 -36.08 11.79 3.24
CA GLU A 194 -35.24 12.05 2.08
C GLU A 194 -35.10 13.54 1.76
N GLN A 195 -36.18 14.31 1.92
CA GLN A 195 -36.14 15.75 1.67
C GLN A 195 -35.28 16.49 2.71
N GLU A 196 -35.29 16.05 3.97
CA GLU A 196 -34.43 16.60 5.01
C GLU A 196 -32.97 16.23 4.79
N ILE A 197 -32.66 15.00 4.36
CA ILE A 197 -31.28 14.60 4.05
C ILE A 197 -30.71 15.46 2.93
N VAL A 198 -31.49 15.70 1.87
CA VAL A 198 -31.08 16.59 0.78
C VAL A 198 -30.95 18.04 1.27
N GLY A 199 -31.94 18.55 2.02
CA GLY A 199 -31.95 19.93 2.51
C GLY A 199 -30.81 20.23 3.49
N TYR A 200 -30.64 19.37 4.51
CA TYR A 200 -29.54 19.48 5.46
C TYR A 200 -28.20 19.22 4.79
N GLY A 201 -28.10 18.27 3.85
CA GLY A 201 -26.89 18.01 3.08
C GLY A 201 -26.42 19.26 2.32
N ILE A 202 -27.32 19.92 1.59
CA ILE A 202 -27.04 21.19 0.91
C ILE A 202 -26.65 22.27 1.93
N GLY A 203 -27.37 22.37 3.05
CA GLY A 203 -27.07 23.33 4.11
C GLY A 203 -25.68 23.15 4.71
N VAL A 204 -25.29 21.91 5.01
CA VAL A 204 -23.96 21.55 5.53
C VAL A 204 -22.88 21.89 4.51
N ILE A 205 -23.07 21.57 3.23
CA ILE A 205 -22.11 21.92 2.18
C ILE A 205 -21.91 23.43 2.10
N LEU A 206 -23.01 24.21 2.08
CA LEU A 206 -22.94 25.67 2.04
C LEU A 206 -22.28 26.26 3.29
N MET A 207 -22.57 25.70 4.47
CA MET A 207 -21.96 26.09 5.73
C MET A 207 -20.44 25.85 5.73
N ASN A 208 -20.00 24.70 5.23
CA ASN A 208 -18.57 24.39 5.10
C ASN A 208 -17.89 25.33 4.09
N ILE A 209 -18.50 25.58 2.93
CA ILE A 209 -17.96 26.54 1.95
C ILE A 209 -17.83 27.93 2.58
N GLY A 210 -18.85 28.38 3.30
CA GLY A 210 -18.83 29.65 4.02
C GLY A 210 -17.70 29.71 5.05
N MET A 211 -17.51 28.64 5.81
CA MET A 211 -16.51 28.58 6.87
C MET A 211 -15.07 28.49 6.34
N TYR A 212 -14.80 27.69 5.31
CA TYR A 212 -13.44 27.48 4.79
C TYR A 212 -12.98 28.56 3.82
N PHE A 213 -13.90 29.21 3.10
CA PHE A 213 -13.52 30.19 2.08
C PHE A 213 -13.95 31.61 2.45
N VAL A 214 -15.22 31.81 2.82
CA VAL A 214 -15.78 33.15 3.00
C VAL A 214 -15.25 33.80 4.29
N ALA A 215 -15.27 33.09 5.41
CA ALA A 215 -14.80 33.64 6.69
C ALA A 215 -13.30 34.02 6.67
N PRO A 216 -12.37 33.17 6.18
CA PRO A 216 -10.97 33.55 6.03
C PRO A 216 -10.75 34.72 5.07
N ALA A 217 -11.47 34.77 3.94
CA ALA A 217 -11.40 35.89 3.01
C ALA A 217 -11.84 37.21 3.66
N MET A 218 -12.99 37.21 4.35
CA MET A 218 -13.51 38.37 5.09
C MET A 218 -12.54 38.84 6.18
N LEU A 219 -11.94 37.90 6.93
CA LEU A 219 -10.91 38.20 7.92
C LEU A 219 -9.70 38.88 7.27
N PHE A 220 -9.19 38.31 6.17
CA PHE A 220 -8.05 38.85 5.42
C PHE A 220 -8.32 40.28 4.92
N PHE A 221 -9.47 40.52 4.31
CA PHE A 221 -9.86 41.86 3.84
C PHE A 221 -10.04 42.85 5.00
N SER A 222 -10.58 42.40 6.13
CA SER A 222 -10.76 43.23 7.32
C SER A 222 -9.42 43.63 7.95
N ILE A 223 -8.47 42.69 8.06
CA ILE A 223 -7.10 42.95 8.54
C ILE A 223 -6.37 43.91 7.60
N LYS A 224 -6.47 43.68 6.28
CA LYS A 224 -5.87 44.58 5.28
C LYS A 224 -6.44 45.99 5.39
N LYS A 225 -7.77 46.12 5.53
CA LYS A 225 -8.45 47.41 5.71
C LYS A 225 -8.04 48.10 7.02
N ALA A 226 -7.90 47.37 8.12
CA ALA A 226 -7.44 47.90 9.41
C ALA A 226 -5.98 48.37 9.33
N LYS A 227 -5.10 47.61 8.68
CA LYS A 227 -3.69 47.98 8.47
C LYS A 227 -3.56 49.22 7.58
N THR A 228 -4.38 49.36 6.53
CA THR A 228 -4.43 50.58 5.72
C THR A 228 -4.92 51.79 6.51
N ARG A 229 -5.90 51.62 7.43
CA ARG A 229 -6.40 52.71 8.27
C ARG A 229 -5.43 53.17 9.37
N LEU A 230 -4.56 52.28 9.85
CA LEU A 230 -3.52 52.61 10.85
C LEU A 230 -2.25 53.22 10.22
N SER A 231 -2.13 53.21 8.90
CA SER A 231 -1.00 53.76 8.13
C SER A 231 -1.23 55.21 7.66
N PHE A 232 -2.33 55.84 8.07
CA PHE A 232 -2.68 57.25 7.87
C PHE A 232 -2.85 57.91 9.24
#